data_AF-A0A538FGT7-F1
#
_entry.id   AF-A0A538FGT7-F1
#
_cell.length_a   1.000
_cell.length_b   1.000
_cell.length_c   1.000
_cell.angle_alpha   90.00
_cell.angle_beta   90.00
_cell.angle_gamma   90.00
#
_symmetry.space_group_name_H-M   'P 1'
#
loop_
_entity.id
_entity.type
_entity.pdbx_description
1 polymer ?
#
loop_
_entity_poly.entity_id
_entity_poly.type
_entity_poly.pdbx_seq_one_letter_code
_entity_poly.pdbx_strand_id
1 'polypeptide(L)'
;MDREQALDTALGQIERAFGKGAVMKMNDAAAVSVGAVSSGSLSLDLALGIGGLPRGRIVEIFGPESSGKTTLVYHVIAEAQRRGGICAFIDAEHSMDPQYARHIGVNIDDLLVSQPDTGEQALEITELLIRSGALDVVAVDSVAALTPKAEIEGEMGDSHVGLQARLMSQALRKLAGTLNRTDTICIFTNQLREKIGVMFGNPETTPGGRALKFYSSVRLDIRRIETLKERVEAYGNRVRVKVVKNKVAPPFKQAEFDIIYGSGISWEGTVLDSGLDRKVVTKSGSYFSFGDERLGQGRQNATAFLREHPDVTQQILPKIQADAGPDQVVSARLLPTAVEVPAEDQAAVKEDKTTANETRPEASSDAESDGAPARAAGARAR
;
A
#
# COMPACT_ATOMS: atom_id res chain seq x y z
N MET A 1 -54.01 19.93 -3.16
CA MET A 1 -53.05 18.84 -2.97
C MET A 1 -52.14 19.22 -1.84
N ASP A 2 -52.06 18.37 -0.84
CA ASP A 2 -51.15 18.56 0.29
C ASP A 2 -49.70 18.47 -0.19
N ARG A 3 -48.81 19.34 0.32
CA ARG A 3 -47.41 19.43 -0.16
C ARG A 3 -46.66 18.13 0.09
N GLU A 4 -46.95 17.45 1.18
CA GLU A 4 -46.38 16.15 1.52
C GLU A 4 -46.83 15.07 0.55
N GLN A 5 -48.13 15.02 0.23
CA GLN A 5 -48.68 14.03 -0.70
C GLN A 5 -48.13 14.19 -2.14
N ALA A 6 -47.92 15.44 -2.56
CA ALA A 6 -47.27 15.74 -3.85
C ALA A 6 -45.79 15.31 -3.85
N LEU A 7 -45.08 15.52 -2.74
CA LEU A 7 -43.68 15.11 -2.57
C LEU A 7 -43.56 13.58 -2.58
N ASP A 8 -44.40 12.85 -1.84
CA ASP A 8 -44.37 11.38 -1.79
C ASP A 8 -44.71 10.76 -3.15
N THR A 9 -45.63 11.38 -3.89
CA THR A 9 -45.93 10.95 -5.26
C THR A 9 -44.72 11.14 -6.18
N ALA A 10 -44.03 12.27 -6.07
CA ALA A 10 -42.81 12.54 -6.84
C ALA A 10 -41.67 11.58 -6.46
N LEU A 11 -41.44 11.35 -5.16
CA LEU A 11 -40.45 10.39 -4.66
C LEU A 11 -40.74 8.98 -5.18
N GLY A 12 -42.00 8.53 -5.09
CA GLY A 12 -42.42 7.22 -5.59
C GLY A 12 -42.38 7.09 -7.12
N GLN A 13 -42.50 8.18 -7.87
CA GLN A 13 -42.25 8.19 -9.32
C GLN A 13 -40.76 8.07 -9.63
N ILE A 14 -39.91 8.79 -8.89
CA ILE A 14 -38.46 8.76 -9.05
C ILE A 14 -37.91 7.36 -8.73
N GLU A 15 -38.32 6.74 -7.62
CA GLU A 15 -37.87 5.39 -7.28
C GLU A 15 -38.32 4.33 -8.30
N ARG A 16 -39.53 4.46 -8.87
CA ARG A 16 -40.01 3.55 -9.92
C ARG A 16 -39.25 3.72 -11.24
N ALA A 17 -38.88 4.95 -11.58
CA ALA A 17 -38.18 5.25 -12.83
C ALA A 17 -36.67 4.96 -12.77
N PHE A 18 -36.04 5.17 -11.60
CA PHE A 18 -34.58 5.18 -11.45
C PHE A 18 -34.04 4.17 -10.42
N GLY A 19 -34.93 3.42 -9.75
CA GLY A 19 -34.58 2.43 -8.74
C GLY A 19 -34.61 2.96 -7.31
N LYS A 20 -34.61 2.03 -6.34
CA LYS A 20 -34.52 2.36 -4.91
C LYS A 20 -33.22 3.11 -4.61
N GLY A 21 -33.30 4.17 -3.80
CA GLY A 21 -32.15 4.99 -3.42
C GLY A 21 -31.77 6.07 -4.44
N ALA A 22 -32.54 6.26 -5.52
CA ALA A 22 -32.32 7.33 -6.49
C ALA A 22 -32.48 8.74 -5.87
N VAL A 23 -33.35 8.89 -4.87
CA VAL A 23 -33.49 10.09 -4.04
C VAL A 23 -33.70 9.67 -2.59
N MET A 24 -32.97 10.29 -1.66
CA MET A 24 -33.06 10.00 -0.23
C MET A 24 -33.00 11.31 0.56
N LYS A 25 -33.55 11.33 1.78
CA LYS A 25 -33.38 12.46 2.70
C LYS A 25 -31.95 12.46 3.26
N MET A 26 -31.34 13.64 3.36
CA MET A 26 -29.96 13.79 3.84
C MET A 26 -29.74 13.27 5.28
N ASN A 27 -30.80 13.27 6.11
CA ASN A 27 -30.78 12.81 7.50
C ASN A 27 -31.30 11.39 7.71
N ASP A 28 -31.76 10.67 6.66
CA ASP A 28 -32.09 9.25 6.82
C ASP A 28 -30.78 8.50 7.07
N ALA A 29 -30.58 8.16 8.34
CA ALA A 29 -29.33 7.72 8.96
C ALA A 29 -28.92 6.29 8.57
N ALA A 30 -29.06 5.92 7.30
CA ALA A 30 -28.09 5.10 6.61
C ALA A 30 -27.05 6.04 5.94
N ALA A 31 -26.60 7.07 6.68
CA ALA A 31 -25.50 7.93 6.28
C ALA A 31 -24.33 7.00 5.94
N VAL A 32 -24.08 6.85 4.64
CA VAL A 32 -23.23 5.83 4.02
C VAL A 32 -21.95 5.70 4.82
N SER A 33 -21.85 4.66 5.66
CA SER A 33 -20.58 4.32 6.29
C SER A 33 -19.68 3.88 5.15
N VAL A 34 -18.82 4.79 4.67
CA VAL A 34 -17.92 4.49 3.57
C VAL A 34 -16.95 3.44 4.10
N GLY A 35 -17.08 2.20 3.63
CA GLY A 35 -16.15 1.13 3.98
C GLY A 35 -14.73 1.52 3.60
N ALA A 36 -13.75 0.99 4.33
CA ALA A 36 -12.34 1.29 4.08
C ALA A 36 -11.50 0.02 3.94
N VAL A 37 -10.40 0.13 3.21
CA VAL A 37 -9.30 -0.84 3.17
C VAL A 37 -8.06 -0.16 3.75
N SER A 38 -7.39 -0.80 4.71
CA SER A 38 -6.19 -0.24 5.33
C SER A 38 -5.12 0.07 4.30
N SER A 39 -4.36 1.13 4.54
CA SER A 39 -3.20 1.47 3.74
C SER A 39 -1.95 0.66 4.10
N GLY A 40 -2.04 -0.28 5.05
CA GLY A 40 -0.90 -0.99 5.64
C GLY A 40 -0.05 -0.14 6.59
N SER A 41 -0.44 1.11 6.86
CA SER A 41 0.23 2.05 7.76
C SER A 41 -0.79 2.61 8.75
N LEU A 42 -0.60 2.35 10.05
CA LEU A 42 -1.52 2.84 11.08
C LEU A 42 -1.59 4.36 11.10
N SER A 43 -0.43 5.02 10.95
CA SER A 43 -0.37 6.48 10.97
C SER A 43 -1.12 7.10 9.80
N LEU A 44 -1.11 6.46 8.62
CA LEU A 44 -1.86 6.92 7.46
C LEU A 44 -3.36 6.61 7.57
N ASP A 45 -3.74 5.44 8.08
CA ASP A 45 -5.15 5.11 8.35
C ASP A 45 -5.77 6.12 9.34
N LEU A 46 -5.03 6.49 10.38
CA LEU A 46 -5.39 7.54 11.34
C LEU A 46 -5.49 8.93 10.68
N ALA A 47 -4.57 9.26 9.77
CA ALA A 47 -4.61 10.52 9.03
C ALA A 47 -5.78 10.58 8.04
N LEU A 48 -6.23 9.45 7.52
CA LEU A 48 -7.39 9.33 6.64
C LEU A 48 -8.71 9.45 7.41
N GLY A 49 -8.73 9.11 8.70
CA GLY A 49 -9.85 9.30 9.63
C GLY A 49 -10.96 8.24 9.56
N ILE A 50 -10.99 7.45 8.49
CA ILE A 50 -11.94 6.33 8.30
C ILE A 50 -11.25 4.97 8.38
N GLY A 51 -10.00 4.92 8.86
CA GLY A 51 -9.24 3.68 9.02
C GLY A 51 -8.60 3.13 7.73
N GLY A 52 -8.61 3.90 6.64
CA GLY A 52 -7.98 3.49 5.38
C GLY A 52 -8.51 4.24 4.15
N LEU A 53 -8.29 3.65 2.98
CA LEU A 53 -8.74 4.18 1.70
C LEU A 53 -10.24 3.88 1.50
N PRO A 54 -11.04 4.86 1.05
CA PRO A 54 -12.49 4.71 0.94
C PRO A 54 -12.92 3.83 -0.24
N ARG A 55 -13.75 2.83 0.03
CA ARG A 55 -14.44 1.98 -0.95
C ARG A 55 -15.36 2.78 -1.88
N GLY A 56 -15.47 2.31 -3.11
CA GLY A 56 -16.28 2.91 -4.17
C GLY A 56 -15.78 4.27 -4.66
N ARG A 57 -14.52 4.64 -4.37
CA ARG A 57 -13.96 5.96 -4.69
C ARG A 57 -12.64 5.86 -5.46
N ILE A 58 -12.33 6.99 -6.09
CA ILE A 58 -11.04 7.22 -6.74
C ILE A 58 -10.07 7.82 -5.71
N VAL A 59 -8.86 7.27 -5.65
CA VAL A 59 -7.73 7.74 -4.85
C VAL A 59 -6.56 8.06 -5.77
N GLU A 60 -5.89 9.18 -5.54
CA GLU A 60 -4.66 9.53 -6.26
C GLU A 60 -3.48 9.55 -5.29
N ILE A 61 -2.44 8.79 -5.60
CA ILE A 61 -1.18 8.76 -4.85
C ILE A 61 -0.11 9.35 -5.76
N PHE A 62 0.43 10.52 -5.40
CA PHE A 62 1.41 11.21 -6.23
C PHE A 62 2.62 11.67 -5.41
N GLY A 63 3.76 11.80 -6.08
CA GLY A 63 5.00 12.19 -5.42
C GLY A 63 6.22 11.99 -6.32
N PRO A 64 7.41 12.36 -5.83
CA PRO A 64 8.67 12.15 -6.54
C PRO A 64 8.91 10.68 -6.90
N GLU A 65 9.87 10.43 -7.77
CA GLU A 65 10.40 9.08 -8.00
C GLU A 65 10.93 8.48 -6.69
N SER A 66 10.82 7.14 -6.56
CA SER A 66 11.30 6.40 -5.40
C SER A 66 10.77 6.89 -4.03
N SER A 67 9.62 7.56 -4.02
CA SER A 67 8.93 8.02 -2.80
C SER A 67 8.12 6.93 -2.10
N GLY A 68 7.92 5.77 -2.73
CA GLY A 68 7.15 4.65 -2.19
C GLY A 68 5.69 4.56 -2.68
N LYS A 69 5.34 5.20 -3.81
CA LYS A 69 3.99 5.14 -4.41
C LYS A 69 3.52 3.70 -4.63
N THR A 70 4.26 2.94 -5.42
CA THR A 70 3.96 1.53 -5.75
C THR A 70 4.01 0.64 -4.52
N THR A 71 4.96 0.86 -3.60
CA THR A 71 5.00 0.17 -2.30
C THR A 71 3.70 0.36 -1.53
N LEU A 72 3.20 1.59 -1.42
CA LEU A 72 1.94 1.88 -0.72
C LEU A 72 0.75 1.20 -1.42
N VAL A 73 0.75 1.15 -2.76
CA VAL A 73 -0.27 0.42 -3.53
C VAL A 73 -0.24 -1.08 -3.21
N TYR A 74 0.94 -1.70 -3.20
CA TYR A 74 1.07 -3.12 -2.85
C TYR A 74 0.58 -3.41 -1.43
N HIS A 75 0.83 -2.53 -0.46
CA HIS A 75 0.26 -2.69 0.87
C HIS A 75 -1.27 -2.65 0.87
N VAL A 76 -1.89 -1.71 0.14
CA VAL A 76 -3.35 -1.66 0.05
C VAL A 76 -3.91 -2.93 -0.59
N ILE A 77 -3.26 -3.43 -1.66
CA ILE A 77 -3.64 -4.68 -2.32
C ILE A 77 -3.51 -5.86 -1.34
N ALA A 78 -2.38 -5.97 -0.62
CA ALA A 78 -2.17 -7.03 0.36
C ALA A 78 -3.22 -6.99 1.49
N GLU A 79 -3.60 -5.80 1.97
CA GLU A 79 -4.65 -5.64 2.98
C GLU A 79 -6.05 -6.01 2.45
N ALA A 80 -6.35 -5.73 1.18
CA ALA A 80 -7.58 -6.15 0.54
C ALA A 80 -7.62 -7.68 0.34
N GLN A 81 -6.55 -8.28 -0.17
CA GLN A 81 -6.45 -9.73 -0.38
C GLN A 81 -6.51 -10.51 0.94
N ARG A 82 -5.92 -9.98 2.03
CA ARG A 82 -6.04 -10.59 3.37
C ARG A 82 -7.49 -10.73 3.84
N ARG A 83 -8.40 -9.89 3.32
CA ARG A 83 -9.84 -9.94 3.58
C ARG A 83 -10.61 -10.84 2.59
N GLY A 84 -9.90 -11.58 1.74
CA GLY A 84 -10.48 -12.37 0.65
C GLY A 84 -10.92 -11.54 -0.56
N GLY A 85 -10.49 -10.27 -0.64
CA GLY A 85 -10.88 -9.37 -1.72
C GLY A 85 -10.10 -9.61 -3.01
N ILE A 86 -10.74 -9.36 -4.16
CA ILE A 86 -10.13 -9.52 -5.48
C ILE A 86 -9.50 -8.21 -5.91
N CYS A 87 -8.24 -8.26 -6.35
CA CYS A 87 -7.46 -7.08 -6.71
C CYS A 87 -6.96 -7.15 -8.15
N ALA A 88 -6.76 -5.98 -8.76
CA ALA A 88 -6.11 -5.84 -10.05
C ALA A 88 -5.03 -4.75 -10.06
N PHE A 89 -4.00 -4.96 -10.85
CA PHE A 89 -2.88 -4.04 -11.06
C PHE A 89 -2.66 -3.81 -12.56
N ILE A 90 -2.87 -2.57 -13.00
CA ILE A 90 -2.65 -2.12 -14.38
C ILE A 90 -1.28 -1.45 -14.43
N ASP A 91 -0.28 -2.21 -14.84
CA ASP A 91 1.12 -1.82 -14.93
C ASP A 91 1.39 -1.16 -16.29
N ALA A 92 1.07 0.13 -16.38
CA ALA A 92 1.39 0.94 -17.55
C ALA A 92 2.86 1.39 -17.58
N GLU A 93 3.57 1.39 -16.44
CA GLU A 93 5.00 1.68 -16.38
C GLU A 93 5.89 0.48 -16.75
N HIS A 94 5.33 -0.72 -16.91
CA HIS A 94 6.06 -1.98 -17.15
C HIS A 94 7.18 -2.22 -16.14
N SER A 95 6.95 -1.84 -14.87
CA SER A 95 7.97 -1.82 -13.81
C SER A 95 7.60 -2.67 -12.60
N MET A 96 6.54 -3.48 -12.70
CA MET A 96 6.11 -4.37 -11.64
C MET A 96 7.19 -5.39 -11.28
N ASP A 97 7.49 -5.50 -9.98
CA ASP A 97 8.34 -6.54 -9.39
C ASP A 97 7.48 -7.51 -8.55
N PRO A 98 7.15 -8.70 -9.10
CA PRO A 98 6.37 -9.72 -8.39
C PRO A 98 7.05 -10.23 -7.11
N GLN A 99 8.39 -10.28 -7.07
CA GLN A 99 9.10 -10.74 -5.89
C GLN A 99 8.93 -9.73 -4.77
N TYR A 100 9.15 -8.45 -5.04
CA TYR A 100 8.96 -7.39 -4.03
C TYR A 100 7.50 -7.32 -3.54
N ALA A 101 6.52 -7.41 -4.46
CA ALA A 101 5.11 -7.46 -4.09
C ALA A 101 4.78 -8.66 -3.18
N ARG A 102 5.34 -9.84 -3.48
CA ARG A 102 5.18 -11.04 -2.63
C ARG A 102 5.76 -10.84 -1.22
N HIS A 103 6.94 -10.23 -1.11
CA HIS A 103 7.54 -9.94 0.20
C HIS A 103 6.72 -8.96 1.05
N ILE A 104 6.01 -8.02 0.41
CA ILE A 104 5.04 -7.13 1.08
C ILE A 104 3.80 -7.89 1.58
N GLY A 105 3.52 -9.06 1.01
CA GLY A 105 2.36 -9.89 1.35
C GLY A 105 1.24 -9.86 0.32
N VAL A 106 1.51 -9.38 -0.90
CA VAL A 106 0.58 -9.53 -2.02
C VAL A 106 0.53 -11.01 -2.43
N ASN A 107 -0.67 -11.57 -2.53
CA ASN A 107 -0.89 -12.87 -3.14
C ASN A 107 -0.81 -12.71 -4.66
N ILE A 108 0.34 -13.06 -5.23
CA ILE A 108 0.64 -12.91 -6.66
C ILE A 108 -0.21 -13.84 -7.51
N ASP A 109 -0.55 -15.03 -7.00
CA ASP A 109 -1.24 -16.05 -7.79
C ASP A 109 -2.71 -15.64 -8.07
N ASP A 110 -3.29 -14.82 -7.18
CA ASP A 110 -4.65 -14.30 -7.30
C ASP A 110 -4.71 -12.82 -7.74
N LEU A 111 -3.57 -12.16 -7.96
CA LEU A 111 -3.54 -10.77 -8.41
C LEU A 111 -3.76 -10.71 -9.94
N LEU A 112 -4.83 -10.03 -10.37
CA LEU A 112 -5.04 -9.77 -11.80
C LEU A 112 -4.06 -8.70 -12.27
N VAL A 113 -3.22 -9.02 -13.24
CA VAL A 113 -2.25 -8.05 -13.81
C VAL A 113 -2.54 -7.80 -15.27
N SER A 114 -2.44 -6.53 -15.69
CA SER A 114 -2.49 -6.13 -17.09
C SER A 114 -1.33 -5.19 -17.40
N GLN A 115 -0.63 -5.45 -18.50
CA GLN A 115 0.40 -4.56 -19.06
C GLN A 115 -0.10 -4.04 -20.42
N PRO A 116 -0.86 -2.94 -20.43
CA PRO A 116 -1.50 -2.43 -21.64
C PRO A 116 -0.50 -1.69 -22.53
N ASP A 117 -0.73 -1.74 -23.85
CA ASP A 117 0.05 -1.03 -24.87
C ASP A 117 -0.32 0.46 -24.95
N THR A 118 -1.57 0.83 -24.67
CA THR A 118 -2.05 2.23 -24.76
C THR A 118 -2.86 2.67 -23.55
N GLY A 119 -2.92 3.99 -23.34
CA GLY A 119 -3.72 4.60 -22.28
C GLY A 119 -5.22 4.31 -22.41
N GLU A 120 -5.76 4.27 -23.63
CA GLU A 120 -7.15 3.88 -23.88
C GLU A 120 -7.40 2.43 -23.42
N GLN A 121 -6.54 1.50 -23.86
CA GLN A 121 -6.66 0.09 -23.51
C GLN A 121 -6.58 -0.11 -21.98
N ALA A 122 -5.64 0.55 -21.32
CA ALA A 122 -5.51 0.52 -19.86
C ALA A 122 -6.80 0.93 -19.14
N LEU A 123 -7.41 2.03 -19.58
CA LEU A 123 -8.62 2.59 -18.96
C LEU A 123 -9.88 1.77 -19.32
N GLU A 124 -9.93 1.16 -20.50
CA GLU A 124 -11.00 0.24 -20.91
C GLU A 124 -10.96 -1.07 -20.11
N ILE A 125 -9.77 -1.66 -19.94
CA ILE A 125 -9.57 -2.84 -19.07
C ILE A 125 -9.99 -2.50 -17.64
N THR A 126 -9.55 -1.36 -17.12
CA THR A 126 -9.95 -0.87 -15.80
C THR A 126 -11.47 -0.75 -15.67
N GLU A 127 -12.14 -0.14 -16.66
CA GLU A 127 -13.59 0.01 -16.69
C GLU A 127 -14.32 -1.34 -16.70
N LEU A 128 -13.88 -2.29 -17.52
CA LEU A 128 -14.48 -3.62 -17.64
C LEU A 128 -14.35 -4.40 -16.32
N LEU A 129 -13.17 -4.37 -15.71
CA LEU A 129 -12.92 -5.02 -14.42
C LEU A 129 -13.83 -4.43 -13.34
N ILE A 130 -13.88 -3.11 -13.19
CA ILE A 130 -14.75 -2.47 -12.19
C ILE A 130 -16.21 -2.82 -12.44
N ARG A 131 -16.66 -2.81 -13.70
CA ARG A 131 -18.07 -3.09 -14.05
C ARG A 131 -18.50 -4.52 -13.72
N SER A 132 -17.57 -5.47 -13.63
CA SER A 132 -17.88 -6.84 -13.19
C SER A 132 -18.48 -6.89 -11.78
N GLY A 133 -18.21 -5.88 -10.94
CA GLY A 133 -18.64 -5.84 -9.55
C GLY A 133 -17.86 -6.78 -8.62
N ALA A 134 -16.85 -7.49 -9.13
CA ALA A 134 -16.10 -8.48 -8.37
C ALA A 134 -14.83 -7.92 -7.68
N LEU A 135 -14.34 -6.75 -8.10
CA LEU A 135 -13.08 -6.18 -7.59
C LEU A 135 -13.29 -5.32 -6.33
N ASP A 136 -12.40 -5.51 -5.36
CA ASP A 136 -12.25 -4.65 -4.19
C ASP A 136 -11.31 -3.48 -4.46
N VAL A 137 -10.19 -3.73 -5.13
CA VAL A 137 -9.15 -2.73 -5.42
C VAL A 137 -8.64 -2.90 -6.84
N VAL A 138 -8.55 -1.81 -7.58
CA VAL A 138 -7.80 -1.72 -8.83
C VAL A 138 -6.81 -0.57 -8.74
N ALA A 139 -5.56 -0.83 -9.09
CA ALA A 139 -4.51 0.20 -9.15
C ALA A 139 -4.02 0.38 -10.58
N VAL A 140 -3.83 1.63 -10.99
CA VAL A 140 -3.26 2.03 -12.28
C VAL A 140 -1.93 2.71 -12.03
N ASP A 141 -0.84 2.05 -12.39
CA ASP A 141 0.54 2.50 -12.20
C ASP A 141 1.24 2.71 -13.56
N SER A 142 1.33 3.92 -14.11
CA SER A 142 0.87 5.21 -13.57
C SER A 142 0.15 6.05 -14.61
N VAL A 143 -0.53 7.11 -14.16
CA VAL A 143 -1.20 8.07 -15.06
C VAL A 143 -0.24 8.70 -16.05
N ALA A 144 1.02 8.90 -15.67
CA ALA A 144 2.03 9.47 -16.56
C ALA A 144 2.30 8.58 -17.77
N ALA A 145 2.19 7.25 -17.60
CA ALA A 145 2.41 6.25 -18.63
C ALA A 145 1.15 5.89 -19.46
N LEU A 146 0.00 6.52 -19.17
CA LEU A 146 -1.21 6.36 -19.98
C LEU A 146 -1.10 7.16 -21.28
N THR A 147 -0.21 6.73 -22.17
CA THR A 147 0.07 7.38 -23.45
C THR A 147 -1.05 7.06 -24.45
N PRO A 148 -1.73 8.06 -25.01
CA PRO A 148 -2.79 7.84 -26.00
C PRO A 148 -2.27 7.11 -27.24
N LYS A 149 -3.09 6.27 -27.86
CA LYS A 149 -2.74 5.51 -29.07
C LYS A 149 -2.17 6.39 -30.18
N ALA A 150 -2.79 7.54 -30.43
CA ALA A 150 -2.34 8.46 -31.48
C ALA A 150 -0.94 9.06 -31.21
N GLU A 151 -0.52 9.14 -29.95
CA GLU A 151 0.83 9.60 -29.58
C GLU A 151 1.87 8.47 -29.72
N ILE A 152 1.47 7.21 -29.51
CA ILE A 152 2.34 6.03 -29.72
C ILE A 152 2.56 5.76 -31.21
N GLU A 153 1.52 5.90 -32.03
CA GLU A 153 1.59 5.68 -33.48
C GLU A 153 2.17 6.89 -34.25
N GLY A 154 2.27 8.05 -33.60
CA GLY A 154 2.84 9.28 -34.18
C GLY A 154 4.37 9.27 -34.24
N GLU A 155 4.94 10.29 -34.90
CA GLU A 155 6.39 10.46 -34.96
C GLU A 155 6.92 11.28 -33.77
N MET A 156 8.19 11.07 -33.41
CA MET A 156 8.84 11.87 -32.37
C MET A 156 8.88 13.35 -32.77
N GLY A 157 8.18 14.18 -32.01
CA GLY A 157 8.07 15.62 -32.29
C GLY A 157 6.67 16.05 -32.74
N ASP A 158 5.77 15.10 -33.01
CA ASP A 158 4.36 15.40 -33.28
C ASP A 158 3.68 16.04 -32.07
N SER A 159 2.85 17.03 -32.34
CA SER A 159 2.17 17.80 -31.29
C SER A 159 0.80 17.24 -30.98
N HIS A 160 0.68 16.51 -29.86
CA HIS A 160 -0.58 15.97 -29.37
C HIS A 160 -1.07 16.72 -28.12
N VAL A 161 -1.37 18.01 -28.29
CA VAL A 161 -1.72 18.90 -27.16
C VAL A 161 -2.98 18.42 -26.43
N GLY A 162 -2.81 18.03 -25.16
CA GLY A 162 -3.91 17.76 -24.22
C GLY A 162 -4.69 16.47 -24.48
N LEU A 163 -4.18 15.56 -25.32
CA LEU A 163 -4.86 14.32 -25.66
C LEU A 163 -5.06 13.42 -24.43
N GLN A 164 -4.00 13.20 -23.64
CA GLN A 164 -4.06 12.46 -22.38
C GLN A 164 -5.07 13.08 -21.38
N ALA A 165 -5.12 14.42 -21.28
CA ALA A 165 -6.06 15.09 -20.38
C ALA A 165 -7.53 14.87 -20.78
N ARG A 166 -7.82 14.84 -22.09
CA ARG A 166 -9.16 14.55 -22.62
C ARG A 166 -9.54 13.09 -22.36
N LEU A 167 -8.63 12.15 -22.63
CA LEU A 167 -8.79 10.74 -22.35
C LEU A 167 -9.14 10.50 -20.87
N MET A 168 -8.33 11.03 -19.95
CA MET A 168 -8.57 10.93 -18.51
C MET A 168 -9.92 11.52 -18.11
N SER A 169 -10.30 12.68 -18.67
CA SER A 169 -11.58 13.32 -18.37
C SER A 169 -12.78 12.47 -18.80
N GLN A 170 -12.68 11.77 -19.93
CA GLN A 170 -13.71 10.87 -20.42
C GLN A 170 -13.79 9.59 -19.59
N ALA A 171 -12.65 8.97 -19.31
CA ALA A 171 -12.58 7.74 -18.51
C ALA A 171 -13.10 7.96 -17.09
N LEU A 172 -12.61 8.98 -16.38
CA LEU A 172 -13.02 9.25 -14.99
C LEU A 172 -14.53 9.53 -14.87
N ARG A 173 -15.16 10.13 -15.89
CA ARG A 173 -16.61 10.35 -15.93
C ARG A 173 -17.39 9.02 -15.96
N LYS A 174 -16.89 8.03 -16.69
CA LYS A 174 -17.49 6.68 -16.74
C LYS A 174 -17.21 5.89 -15.45
N LEU A 175 -15.99 5.99 -14.93
CA LEU A 175 -15.55 5.24 -13.75
C LEU A 175 -16.27 5.68 -12.48
N ALA A 176 -16.41 6.99 -12.26
CA ALA A 176 -16.91 7.54 -10.98
C ALA A 176 -18.30 7.00 -10.58
N GLY A 177 -19.22 6.88 -11.55
CA GLY A 177 -20.55 6.33 -11.29
C GLY A 177 -20.55 4.82 -11.04
N THR A 178 -19.65 4.09 -11.70
CA THR A 178 -19.57 2.63 -11.57
C THR A 178 -18.93 2.22 -10.25
N LEU A 179 -17.83 2.88 -9.86
CA LEU A 179 -17.10 2.60 -8.62
C LEU A 179 -18.01 2.69 -7.38
N ASN A 180 -18.86 3.71 -7.30
CA ASN A 180 -19.75 3.88 -6.16
C ASN A 180 -20.81 2.76 -6.04
N ARG A 181 -21.14 2.07 -7.13
CA ARG A 181 -22.10 0.95 -7.11
C ARG A 181 -21.45 -0.39 -6.80
N THR A 182 -20.16 -0.52 -7.08
CA THR A 182 -19.40 -1.78 -6.95
C THR A 182 -18.50 -1.81 -5.72
N ASP A 183 -18.46 -0.72 -4.95
CA ASP A 183 -17.59 -0.55 -3.78
C ASP A 183 -16.09 -0.78 -4.04
N THR A 184 -15.68 -0.73 -5.31
CA THR A 184 -14.28 -0.90 -5.73
C THR A 184 -13.49 0.38 -5.46
N ILE A 185 -12.29 0.25 -4.90
CA ILE A 185 -11.31 1.34 -4.78
C ILE A 185 -10.51 1.42 -6.07
N CYS A 186 -10.48 2.58 -6.72
CA CYS A 186 -9.63 2.82 -7.88
C CYS A 186 -8.47 3.74 -7.50
N ILE A 187 -7.26 3.22 -7.51
CA ILE A 187 -6.05 3.95 -7.16
C ILE A 187 -5.32 4.33 -8.45
N PHE A 188 -5.00 5.61 -8.60
CA PHE A 188 -4.09 6.09 -9.62
C PHE A 188 -2.80 6.54 -8.97
N THR A 189 -1.67 5.98 -9.39
CA THR A 189 -0.38 6.58 -9.05
C THR A 189 -0.07 7.70 -10.06
N ASN A 190 0.67 8.71 -9.61
CA ASN A 190 1.09 9.78 -10.49
C ASN A 190 2.46 10.32 -10.12
N GLN A 191 3.15 10.86 -11.12
CA GLN A 191 4.45 11.49 -10.95
C GLN A 191 4.28 13.00 -10.78
N LEU A 192 5.27 13.63 -10.15
CA LEU A 192 5.38 15.09 -10.15
C LEU A 192 6.10 15.57 -11.42
N ARG A 193 5.62 16.69 -11.96
CA ARG A 193 6.24 17.46 -13.04
C ARG A 193 6.26 18.92 -12.62
N GLU A 194 7.17 19.71 -13.17
CA GLU A 194 7.21 21.15 -12.93
C GLU A 194 6.54 21.92 -14.06
N LYS A 195 5.74 22.93 -13.72
CA LYS A 195 5.23 23.88 -14.70
C LYS A 195 6.27 24.94 -15.01
N ILE A 196 6.74 24.96 -16.25
CA ILE A 196 7.63 26.00 -16.75
C ILE A 196 6.90 27.36 -16.66
N GLY A 197 7.61 28.39 -16.17
CA GLY A 197 7.13 29.77 -16.14
C GLY A 197 6.38 30.19 -14.86
N VAL A 198 6.30 29.34 -13.83
CA VAL A 198 5.75 29.72 -12.52
C VAL A 198 6.85 30.37 -11.66
N MET A 199 6.82 31.70 -11.51
CA MET A 199 7.78 32.45 -10.67
C MET A 199 7.34 32.62 -9.20
N PHE A 200 6.07 32.37 -8.89
CA PHE A 200 5.51 32.48 -7.53
C PHE A 200 4.59 31.30 -7.22
N GLY A 201 4.71 30.73 -6.02
CA GLY A 201 3.90 29.59 -5.56
C GLY A 201 4.58 28.23 -5.78
N ASN A 202 3.80 27.14 -5.73
CA ASN A 202 4.32 25.80 -5.98
C ASN A 202 4.28 25.48 -7.49
N PRO A 203 5.43 25.25 -8.17
CA PRO A 203 5.48 24.92 -9.60
C PRO A 203 5.05 23.47 -9.88
N GLU A 204 4.95 22.61 -8.87
CA GLU A 204 4.65 21.19 -9.03
C GLU A 204 3.23 20.94 -9.57
N THR A 205 3.14 19.98 -10.47
CA THR A 205 1.90 19.52 -11.07
C THR A 205 1.93 18.03 -11.36
N THR A 206 0.78 17.50 -11.76
CA THR A 206 0.60 16.07 -12.04
C THR A 206 0.11 15.90 -13.48
N PRO A 207 0.64 14.92 -14.24
CA PRO A 207 0.14 14.49 -15.55
C PRO A 207 -1.35 14.10 -15.57
N GLY A 208 -1.93 13.95 -16.77
CA GLY A 208 -3.34 13.56 -16.94
C GLY A 208 -4.36 14.69 -16.81
N GLY A 209 -3.92 15.95 -16.79
CA GLY A 209 -4.79 17.12 -16.70
C GLY A 209 -5.40 17.36 -15.31
N ARG A 210 -6.54 18.07 -15.24
CA ARG A 210 -7.16 18.45 -13.96
C ARG A 210 -8.25 17.49 -13.48
N ALA A 211 -8.78 16.63 -14.35
CA ALA A 211 -9.94 15.80 -14.05
C ALA A 211 -9.71 14.92 -12.82
N LEU A 212 -8.59 14.20 -12.76
CA LEU A 212 -8.26 13.33 -11.64
C LEU A 212 -8.30 14.07 -10.30
N LYS A 213 -7.76 15.29 -10.25
CA LYS A 213 -7.79 16.13 -9.03
C LYS A 213 -9.21 16.40 -8.52
N PHE A 214 -10.20 16.50 -9.40
CA PHE A 214 -11.60 16.75 -9.03
C PHE A 214 -12.34 15.47 -8.65
N TYR A 215 -12.14 14.40 -9.43
CA TYR A 215 -12.78 13.10 -9.24
C TYR A 215 -12.24 12.34 -8.03
N SER A 216 -10.95 12.43 -7.72
CA SER A 216 -10.36 11.77 -6.54
C SER A 216 -11.04 12.25 -5.26
N SER A 217 -11.50 11.30 -4.44
CA SER A 217 -12.03 11.58 -3.10
C SER A 217 -10.89 11.80 -2.10
N VAL A 218 -9.80 11.07 -2.28
CA VAL A 218 -8.57 11.21 -1.49
C VAL A 218 -7.40 11.48 -2.42
N ARG A 219 -6.53 12.42 -2.06
CA ARG A 219 -5.25 12.64 -2.74
C ARG A 219 -4.13 12.63 -1.72
N LEU A 220 -3.10 11.84 -1.98
CA LEU A 220 -1.96 11.61 -1.10
C LEU A 220 -0.69 12.13 -1.79
N ASP A 221 -0.01 13.08 -1.15
CA ASP A 221 1.33 13.54 -1.54
C ASP A 221 2.35 12.76 -0.70
N ILE A 222 3.05 11.81 -1.32
CA ILE A 222 4.03 10.93 -0.68
C ILE A 222 5.45 11.38 -1.00
N ARG A 223 6.28 11.56 0.03
CA ARG A 223 7.67 12.01 -0.12
C ARG A 223 8.60 11.29 0.83
N ARG A 224 9.77 10.90 0.32
CA ARG A 224 10.90 10.51 1.16
C ARG A 224 11.41 11.75 1.90
N ILE A 225 11.53 11.66 3.22
CA ILE A 225 12.06 12.75 4.06
C ILE A 225 13.44 12.44 4.62
N GLU A 226 13.76 11.16 4.84
CA GLU A 226 15.06 10.74 5.36
C GLU A 226 15.41 9.34 4.84
N THR A 227 16.70 9.06 4.68
CA THR A 227 17.20 7.69 4.42
C THR A 227 17.68 7.08 5.73
N LEU A 228 17.11 5.93 6.08
CA LEU A 228 17.46 5.19 7.28
C LEU A 228 18.75 4.41 7.04
N LYS A 229 19.73 4.61 7.91
CA LYS A 229 21.06 4.00 7.81
C LYS A 229 21.46 3.30 9.09
N GLU A 230 22.13 2.16 8.94
CA GLU A 230 22.85 1.50 10.01
C GLU A 230 24.34 1.58 9.70
N ARG A 231 25.06 2.38 10.50
CA ARG A 231 26.45 2.77 10.25
C ARG A 231 26.61 3.45 8.87
N VAL A 232 26.85 2.68 7.82
CA VAL A 232 27.08 3.15 6.44
C VAL A 232 25.99 2.63 5.48
N GLU A 233 25.36 1.50 5.80
CA GLU A 233 24.42 0.82 4.92
C GLU A 233 23.02 1.41 5.04
N ALA A 234 22.39 1.72 3.91
CA ALA A 234 21.02 2.21 3.88
C ALA A 234 20.06 1.01 3.86
N TYR A 235 19.17 0.91 4.85
CA TYR A 235 18.22 -0.20 4.98
C TYR A 235 16.77 0.20 4.73
N GLY A 236 16.48 1.49 4.59
CA GLY A 236 15.13 1.96 4.31
C GLY A 236 15.02 3.47 4.17
N ASN A 237 13.79 3.97 4.12
CA ASN A 237 13.48 5.38 4.02
C ASN A 237 12.36 5.76 5.01
N ARG A 238 12.52 6.89 5.70
CA ARG A 238 11.40 7.57 6.36
C ARG A 238 10.61 8.31 5.29
N VAL A 239 9.32 8.05 5.26
CA VAL A 239 8.40 8.62 4.28
C VAL A 239 7.32 9.41 5.00
N ARG A 240 6.96 10.55 4.41
CA ARG A 240 5.84 11.38 4.85
C ARG A 240 4.76 11.36 3.77
N VAL A 241 3.53 11.11 4.19
CA VAL A 241 2.33 11.21 3.35
C VAL A 241 1.45 12.33 3.87
N LYS A 242 1.16 13.32 3.01
CA LYS A 242 0.20 14.39 3.31
C LYS A 242 -1.11 14.12 2.59
N VAL A 243 -2.22 14.14 3.34
CA VAL A 243 -3.57 14.02 2.78
C VAL A 243 -4.00 15.38 2.24
N VAL A 244 -3.61 15.69 0.99
CA VAL A 244 -3.86 17.02 0.38
C VAL A 244 -5.31 17.21 -0.06
N LYS A 245 -6.09 16.13 -0.14
CA LYS A 245 -7.53 16.15 -0.36
C LYS A 245 -8.17 14.97 0.37
N ASN A 246 -9.27 15.22 1.06
CA ASN A 246 -10.08 14.20 1.70
C ASN A 246 -11.56 14.63 1.65
N LYS A 247 -12.42 13.81 1.02
CA LYS A 247 -13.88 14.03 0.94
C LYS A 247 -14.67 13.19 1.95
N VAL A 248 -14.02 12.32 2.70
CA VAL A 248 -14.66 11.38 3.63
C VAL A 248 -14.34 11.68 5.10
N ALA A 249 -13.32 12.51 5.35
CA ALA A 249 -12.92 13.01 6.66
C ALA A 249 -12.14 14.34 6.51
N PRO A 250 -11.79 15.04 7.61
CA PRO A 250 -11.01 16.27 7.54
C PRO A 250 -9.66 16.10 6.79
N PRO A 251 -9.35 16.97 5.80
CA PRO A 251 -8.09 16.90 5.05
C PRO A 251 -6.90 17.49 5.82
N PHE A 252 -5.73 17.47 5.18
CA PHE A 252 -4.46 18.11 5.58
C PHE A 252 -3.72 17.49 6.78
N LYS A 253 -4.23 16.39 7.32
CA LYS A 253 -3.45 15.52 8.20
C LYS A 253 -2.24 14.94 7.44
N GLN A 254 -1.22 14.59 8.21
CA GLN A 254 0.02 14.00 7.71
C GLN A 254 0.30 12.73 8.50
N ALA A 255 0.94 11.78 7.83
CA ALA A 255 1.41 10.54 8.41
C ALA A 255 2.88 10.36 8.07
N GLU A 256 3.64 9.82 9.01
CA GLU A 256 5.01 9.40 8.79
C GLU A 256 5.17 7.94 9.15
N PHE A 257 5.98 7.23 8.37
CA PHE A 257 6.28 5.83 8.57
C PHE A 257 7.55 5.43 7.81
N ASP A 258 8.10 4.29 8.17
CA ASP A 258 9.31 3.75 7.57
C ASP A 258 8.95 2.75 6.47
N ILE A 259 9.58 2.88 5.30
CA ILE A 259 9.61 1.86 4.25
C ILE A 259 10.97 1.18 4.31
N ILE A 260 10.99 -0.08 4.73
CA ILE A 260 12.17 -0.92 4.84
C ILE A 260 12.38 -1.64 3.50
N TYR A 261 13.62 -1.67 3.02
CA TYR A 261 13.94 -2.35 1.76
C TYR A 261 13.66 -3.85 1.88
N GLY A 262 13.02 -4.43 0.85
CA GLY A 262 12.62 -5.83 0.85
C GLY A 262 11.41 -6.20 1.73
N SER A 263 10.96 -5.34 2.65
CA SER A 263 9.80 -5.64 3.53
C SER A 263 8.63 -4.67 3.40
N GLY A 264 8.85 -3.47 2.84
CA GLY A 264 7.81 -2.46 2.70
C GLY A 264 7.59 -1.64 3.97
N ILE A 265 6.36 -1.16 4.17
CA ILE A 265 5.94 -0.35 5.30
C ILE A 265 6.06 -1.15 6.60
N SER A 266 6.81 -0.63 7.57
CA SER A 266 6.94 -1.21 8.91
C SER A 266 5.67 -0.95 9.74
N TRP A 267 4.74 -1.91 9.75
CA TRP A 267 3.50 -1.81 10.53
C TRP A 267 3.79 -1.57 12.01
N GLU A 268 4.68 -2.38 12.60
CA GLU A 268 5.03 -2.29 14.02
C GLU A 268 5.66 -0.92 14.34
N GLY A 269 6.45 -0.38 13.41
CA GLY A 269 7.01 0.97 13.53
C GLY A 269 5.92 2.03 13.55
N THR A 270 4.85 1.87 12.75
CA THR A 270 3.70 2.79 12.75
C THR A 270 2.87 2.68 14.03
N VAL A 271 2.75 1.48 14.61
CA VAL A 271 2.08 1.25 15.89
C VAL A 271 2.86 1.90 17.03
N LEU A 272 4.18 1.70 17.05
CA LEU A 272 5.07 2.30 18.04
C LEU A 272 5.00 3.83 18.00
N ASP A 273 5.12 4.43 16.81
CA ASP A 273 5.07 5.89 16.62
C ASP A 273 3.71 6.45 17.04
N SER A 274 2.62 5.85 16.58
CA SER A 274 1.27 6.29 16.93
C SER A 274 0.99 6.13 18.43
N GLY A 275 1.53 5.08 19.05
CA GLY A 275 1.44 4.84 20.49
C GLY A 275 2.19 5.88 21.31
N LEU A 276 3.36 6.34 20.83
CA LEU A 276 4.15 7.39 21.48
C LEU A 276 3.46 8.75 21.40
N ASP A 277 2.99 9.13 20.21
CA ASP A 277 2.31 10.40 19.98
C ASP A 277 1.06 10.55 20.86
N ARG A 278 0.39 9.43 21.13
CA ARG A 278 -0.82 9.35 21.97
C ARG A 278 -0.56 8.97 23.43
N LYS A 279 0.71 8.88 23.83
CA LYS A 279 1.12 8.52 25.20
C LYS A 279 0.61 7.15 25.69
N VAL A 280 0.28 6.26 24.76
CA VAL A 280 -0.06 4.84 25.02
C VAL A 280 1.23 4.05 25.27
N VAL A 281 2.28 4.35 24.50
CA VAL A 281 3.65 3.88 24.71
C VAL A 281 4.45 5.01 25.35
N THR A 282 5.29 4.68 26.32
CA THR A 282 6.16 5.64 27.00
C THR A 282 7.61 5.44 26.58
N LYS A 283 8.37 6.53 26.58
CA LYS A 283 9.80 6.54 26.31
C LYS A 283 10.56 7.16 27.47
N SER A 284 11.43 6.37 28.11
CA SER A 284 12.29 6.78 29.22
C SER A 284 13.75 6.69 28.79
N GLY A 285 14.34 7.83 28.45
CA GLY A 285 15.67 7.88 27.83
C GLY A 285 15.67 7.20 26.46
N SER A 286 16.39 6.09 26.34
CA SER A 286 16.42 5.26 25.12
C SER A 286 15.46 4.08 25.15
N TYR A 287 14.75 3.83 26.27
CA TYR A 287 13.88 2.68 26.43
C TYR A 287 12.42 2.98 26.09
N PHE A 288 11.76 2.03 25.43
CA PHE A 288 10.34 2.05 25.12
C PHE A 288 9.59 1.04 25.99
N SER A 289 8.43 1.45 26.52
CA SER A 289 7.60 0.63 27.41
C SER A 289 6.11 0.80 27.13
N PHE A 290 5.35 -0.29 27.27
CA PHE A 290 3.90 -0.31 27.21
C PHE A 290 3.35 -0.76 28.56
N GLY A 291 2.82 0.18 29.36
CA GLY A 291 2.54 -0.09 30.77
C GLY A 291 3.83 -0.52 31.50
N ASP A 292 3.80 -1.68 32.13
CA ASP A 292 4.96 -2.28 32.82
C ASP A 292 5.85 -3.11 31.89
N GLU A 293 5.39 -3.41 30.67
CA GLU A 293 6.13 -4.23 29.72
C GLU A 293 7.18 -3.41 28.98
N ARG A 294 8.41 -3.92 28.91
CA ARG A 294 9.54 -3.24 28.27
C ARG A 294 9.68 -3.74 26.84
N LEU A 295 9.38 -2.88 25.87
CA LEU A 295 9.44 -3.20 24.45
C LEU A 295 10.88 -3.28 23.93
N GLY A 296 11.80 -2.51 24.50
CA GLY A 296 13.22 -2.59 24.15
C GLY A 296 13.99 -1.27 24.28
N GLN A 297 15.31 -1.35 24.06
CA GLN A 297 16.19 -0.18 24.00
C GLN A 297 16.36 0.27 22.55
N GLY A 298 15.94 1.50 22.24
CA GLY A 298 15.99 2.05 20.89
C GLY A 298 14.83 1.59 20.02
N ARG A 299 14.56 2.38 18.96
CA ARG A 299 13.41 2.19 18.07
C ARG A 299 13.42 0.82 17.39
N GLN A 300 14.58 0.39 16.88
CA GLN A 300 14.71 -0.85 16.13
C GLN A 300 14.37 -2.07 16.98
N ASN A 301 14.95 -2.17 18.18
CA ASN A 301 14.66 -3.27 19.11
C ASN A 301 13.19 -3.29 19.55
N ALA A 302 12.61 -2.12 19.84
CA ALA A 302 11.18 -2.04 20.18
C ALA A 302 10.28 -2.47 19.02
N THR A 303 10.64 -2.14 17.79
CA THR A 303 9.90 -2.55 16.58
C THR A 303 10.05 -4.05 16.33
N ALA A 304 11.25 -4.61 16.54
CA ALA A 304 11.50 -6.05 16.44
C ALA A 304 10.69 -6.83 17.47
N PHE A 305 10.68 -6.38 18.73
CA PHE A 305 9.86 -6.96 19.78
C PHE A 305 8.37 -6.99 19.41
N LEU A 306 7.81 -5.87 18.96
CA LEU A 306 6.39 -5.82 18.55
C LEU A 306 6.06 -6.75 17.38
N ARG A 307 7.05 -7.08 16.53
CA ARG A 307 6.90 -8.02 15.43
C ARG A 307 6.92 -9.47 15.92
N GLU A 308 7.79 -9.78 16.87
CA GLU A 308 7.91 -11.08 17.51
C GLU A 308 6.74 -11.36 18.47
N HIS A 309 6.09 -10.31 18.98
CA HIS A 309 4.95 -10.36 19.90
C HIS A 309 3.69 -9.65 19.32
N PRO A 310 3.00 -10.26 18.32
CA PRO A 310 1.80 -9.68 17.73
C PRO A 310 0.66 -9.46 18.72
N ASP A 311 0.60 -10.23 19.80
CA ASP A 311 -0.35 -10.08 20.90
C ASP A 311 -0.20 -8.74 21.62
N VAL A 312 1.03 -8.29 21.87
CA VAL A 312 1.31 -6.97 22.47
C VAL A 312 0.91 -5.87 21.49
N THR A 313 1.23 -6.03 20.20
CA THR A 313 0.78 -5.12 19.14
C THR A 313 -0.75 -4.99 19.11
N GLN A 314 -1.46 -6.11 19.26
CA GLN A 314 -2.93 -6.13 19.35
C GLN A 314 -3.47 -5.45 20.61
N GLN A 315 -2.75 -5.48 21.74
CA GLN A 315 -3.17 -4.78 22.95
C GLN A 315 -3.00 -3.26 22.87
N ILE A 316 -2.06 -2.78 22.06
CA ILE A 316 -1.81 -1.33 21.87
C ILE A 316 -2.93 -0.69 21.05
N LEU A 317 -3.45 -1.36 20.03
CA LEU A 317 -4.40 -0.79 19.07
C LEU A 317 -5.74 -0.34 19.69
N PRO A 318 -6.42 -1.11 20.57
CA PRO A 318 -7.62 -0.65 21.27
C PRO A 318 -7.38 0.58 22.14
N LYS A 319 -6.19 0.72 22.73
CA LYS A 319 -5.84 1.91 23.52
C LYS A 319 -5.64 3.13 22.63
N ILE A 320 -5.04 2.95 21.45
CA ILE A 320 -4.97 3.99 20.40
C ILE A 320 -6.39 4.38 19.94
N GLN A 321 -7.29 3.39 19.80
CA GLN A 321 -8.70 3.60 19.42
C GLN A 321 -9.49 4.35 20.48
N ALA A 322 -9.28 4.06 21.75
CA ALA A 322 -9.91 4.78 22.85
C ALA A 322 -9.50 6.27 22.86
N ASP A 323 -8.22 6.57 22.59
CA ASP A 323 -7.72 7.95 22.50
C ASP A 323 -8.18 8.68 21.22
N ALA A 324 -8.31 7.97 20.09
CA ALA A 324 -8.82 8.55 18.84
C ALA A 324 -10.32 8.93 18.91
N GLY A 325 -11.07 8.30 19.81
CA GLY A 325 -12.51 8.53 19.99
C GLY A 325 -13.40 7.63 19.12
N PRO A 326 -14.71 7.58 19.41
CA PRO A 326 -15.65 6.66 18.75
C PRO A 326 -15.94 7.01 17.29
N ASP A 327 -15.75 8.27 16.90
CA ASP A 327 -16.06 8.77 15.56
C ASP A 327 -14.95 8.47 14.54
N GLN A 328 -13.81 7.93 14.99
CA GLN A 328 -12.65 7.65 14.16
C GLN A 328 -12.37 6.14 14.14
N VAL A 329 -12.28 5.53 12.96
CA VAL A 329 -11.76 4.17 12.83
C VAL A 329 -10.24 4.23 12.77
N VAL A 330 -9.56 3.54 13.68
CA VAL A 330 -8.09 3.58 13.77
C VAL A 330 -7.42 2.89 12.60
N SER A 331 -7.87 1.69 12.23
CA SER A 331 -7.39 0.98 11.06
C SER A 331 -8.35 -0.12 10.64
N ALA A 332 -8.50 -0.29 9.33
CA ALA A 332 -9.16 -1.43 8.72
C ALA A 332 -8.17 -2.58 8.44
N ARG A 333 -7.08 -2.72 9.18
CA ARG A 333 -6.15 -3.85 9.00
C ARG A 333 -6.70 -5.08 9.70
N LEU A 334 -6.68 -6.23 9.01
CA LEU A 334 -6.81 -7.52 9.69
C LEU A 334 -5.45 -7.90 10.25
N LEU A 335 -5.37 -8.07 11.56
CA LEU A 335 -4.17 -8.57 12.21
C LEU A 335 -4.17 -10.09 12.12
N PRO A 336 -3.02 -10.73 11.85
CA PRO A 336 -2.92 -12.17 12.02
C PRO A 336 -3.26 -12.50 13.48
N THR A 337 -4.34 -13.26 13.68
CA THR A 337 -4.56 -13.95 14.95
C THR A 337 -3.40 -14.92 15.12
N ALA A 338 -2.82 -15.02 16.32
CA ALA A 338 -1.81 -16.03 16.57
C ALA A 338 -2.39 -17.39 16.15
N VAL A 339 -1.88 -17.95 15.05
CA VAL A 339 -2.29 -19.26 14.58
C VAL A 339 -1.77 -20.23 15.62
N GLU A 340 -2.67 -20.85 16.39
CA GLU A 340 -2.33 -22.07 17.11
C GLU A 340 -1.88 -23.08 16.07
N VAL A 341 -0.57 -23.26 15.95
CA VAL A 341 0.00 -24.29 15.09
C VAL A 341 -0.48 -25.63 15.64
N PRO A 342 -1.20 -26.46 14.86
CA PRO A 342 -1.61 -27.78 15.31
C PRO A 342 -0.38 -28.58 15.72
N ALA A 343 -0.45 -29.25 16.88
CA ALA A 343 0.67 -29.97 17.49
C ALA A 343 1.29 -31.07 16.62
N GLU A 344 0.65 -31.43 15.50
CA GLU A 344 1.09 -32.49 14.59
C GLU A 344 2.33 -32.09 13.77
N ASP A 345 2.53 -30.79 13.45
CA ASP A 345 3.72 -30.33 12.70
C ASP A 345 4.98 -30.19 13.56
N GLN A 346 4.87 -30.23 14.89
CA GLN A 346 6.04 -30.20 15.79
C GLN A 346 6.72 -31.57 15.95
N ALA A 347 6.01 -32.67 15.62
CA ALA A 347 6.56 -34.01 15.68
C ALA A 347 7.45 -34.32 14.46
N ALA A 348 7.07 -33.85 13.26
CA ALA A 348 7.82 -34.09 12.03
C ALA A 348 9.21 -33.42 12.02
N VAL A 349 9.38 -32.30 12.73
CA VAL A 349 10.68 -31.59 12.81
C VAL A 349 11.65 -32.24 13.81
N LYS A 350 11.17 -33.11 14.71
CA LYS A 350 12.03 -33.80 15.69
C LYS A 350 12.65 -35.09 15.16
N GLU A 351 11.97 -35.83 14.27
CA GLU A 351 12.50 -37.08 13.72
C GLU A 351 13.64 -36.87 12.72
N ASP A 352 13.66 -35.76 11.98
CA ASP A 352 14.67 -35.50 10.95
C ASP A 352 16.04 -35.00 11.50
N LYS A 353 16.14 -34.76 12.82
CA LYS A 353 17.38 -34.34 13.48
C LYS A 353 18.12 -35.46 14.21
N THR A 354 17.58 -36.69 14.26
CA THR A 354 18.16 -37.79 15.07
C THR A 354 18.99 -38.81 14.29
N THR A 355 19.07 -38.74 12.95
CA THR A 355 19.79 -39.73 12.12
C THR A 355 21.09 -39.23 11.49
N ALA A 356 21.52 -37.99 11.75
CA ALA A 356 22.72 -37.41 11.14
C ALA A 356 23.85 -37.13 12.13
N ASN A 357 24.18 -38.07 13.04
CA ASN A 357 25.47 -38.00 13.73
C ASN A 357 25.90 -39.34 14.33
N GLU A 358 26.44 -40.25 13.51
CA GLU A 358 27.37 -41.29 13.98
C GLU A 358 27.97 -42.04 12.78
N THR A 359 29.22 -41.71 12.43
CA THR A 359 30.35 -42.65 12.24
C THR A 359 31.45 -42.03 11.36
N ARG A 360 32.59 -41.76 11.98
CA ARG A 360 33.89 -41.63 11.30
C ARG A 360 34.94 -42.21 12.25
N PRO A 361 35.64 -43.31 11.91
CA PRO A 361 36.77 -43.76 12.71
C PRO A 361 38.10 -43.27 12.11
N GLU A 362 39.05 -43.02 13.01
CA GLU A 362 40.44 -42.60 12.74
C GLU A 362 41.37 -43.78 12.38
N ALA A 363 42.28 -43.49 11.45
CA ALA A 363 43.67 -43.95 11.22
C ALA A 363 44.20 -45.34 11.66
N SER A 364 44.89 -46.04 10.71
CA SER A 364 46.27 -46.56 10.85
C SER A 364 46.82 -47.13 9.51
N SER A 365 47.98 -46.65 9.04
CA SER A 365 49.25 -47.38 8.77
C SER A 365 49.27 -48.47 7.67
N ASP A 366 50.04 -48.24 6.59
CA ASP A 366 51.27 -49.01 6.25
C ASP A 366 51.70 -48.93 4.76
N ALA A 367 53.03 -48.77 4.60
CA ALA A 367 53.97 -49.32 3.61
C ALA A 367 53.89 -49.06 2.08
N GLU A 368 55.08 -48.67 1.57
CA GLU A 368 55.70 -48.99 0.24
C GLU A 368 55.05 -48.41 -1.04
N SER A 369 55.74 -47.97 -2.10
CA SER A 369 57.15 -47.87 -2.48
C SER A 369 57.24 -47.04 -3.77
N ASP A 370 58.42 -46.45 -4.01
CA ASP A 370 59.06 -46.17 -5.31
C ASP A 370 58.69 -44.94 -6.19
N GLY A 371 59.76 -44.26 -6.64
CA GLY A 371 59.76 -43.48 -7.88
C GLY A 371 60.11 -41.99 -7.80
N ALA A 372 61.36 -41.63 -7.51
CA ALA A 372 61.93 -40.30 -7.81
C ALA A 372 62.45 -40.22 -9.27
N PRO A 373 63.04 -39.12 -9.79
CA PRO A 373 62.97 -37.69 -9.44
C PRO A 373 62.82 -36.74 -10.67
N ALA A 374 62.55 -35.44 -10.45
CA ALA A 374 63.06 -34.39 -11.36
C ALA A 374 63.29 -33.05 -10.63
N ARG A 375 64.50 -32.52 -10.84
CA ARG A 375 65.11 -31.31 -10.27
C ARG A 375 64.51 -30.01 -10.85
N ALA A 376 64.54 -28.91 -10.10
CA ALA A 376 65.50 -27.80 -10.30
C ALA A 376 65.13 -26.52 -9.52
N ALA A 377 66.16 -25.96 -8.87
CA ALA A 377 66.54 -24.54 -8.67
C ALA A 377 65.44 -23.44 -8.65
N GLY A 378 65.46 -22.44 -7.77
CA GLY A 378 66.49 -21.97 -6.85
C GLY A 378 66.25 -20.49 -6.47
N ALA A 379 66.96 -20.06 -5.43
CA ALA A 379 67.35 -18.69 -5.10
C ALA A 379 66.34 -17.69 -4.51
N ARG A 380 66.82 -17.12 -3.39
CA ARG A 380 66.31 -16.03 -2.54
C ARG A 380 66.55 -14.64 -3.13
N ALA A 381 65.91 -13.66 -2.47
CA ALA A 381 66.25 -12.23 -2.33
C ALA A 381 65.85 -11.36 -3.54
N ARG A 382 65.06 -10.29 -3.37
CA ARG A 382 65.04 -9.22 -2.36
C ARG A 382 63.63 -8.73 -2.09
#